data_AF-A0A4Q3REC9-F1
#
_entry.id   AF-A0A4Q3REC9-F1
#
_cell.length_a   1.000
_cell.length_b   1.000
_cell.length_c   1.000
_cell.angle_alpha   90.00
_cell.angle_beta   90.00
_cell.angle_gamma   90.00
#
_symmetry.space_group_name_H-M   'P 1'
#
loop_
_entity.id
_entity.type
_entity.pdbx_description
1 polymer ?
#
loop_
_entity_poly.entity_id
_entity_poly.type
_entity_poly.pdbx_seq_one_letter_code
_entity_poly.pdbx_strand_id
1 'polypeptide(L)'
;REVSRQGYKSRIKVIHIHLHRPLSGFLYSDLSRRRPCSFFNLLGLLIGLPANYFLAKYMITYGGEYWALTSAGLYQTIAYALGVVPLALAYVAALVLIFQKAWGKKWLQVFAPVGKMAFSNYVFQTLVGSIVFLNAGLGYMGKLGPVAYTVFGVGVYIAQIILSQAWLNRFQYGPLEWLWRSATYKKWQSLKRNAVLMPA
;
A
#
# COMPACT_ATOMS: atom_id res chain seq x y z
N ARG A 1 -47.93 24.47 -28.43
CA ARG A 1 -47.27 24.95 -27.20
C ARG A 1 -46.35 23.90 -26.53
N GLU A 2 -45.99 22.81 -27.21
CA GLU A 2 -45.21 21.71 -26.59
C GLU A 2 -43.78 21.53 -27.14
N VAL A 3 -43.43 22.18 -28.26
CA VAL A 3 -42.14 21.97 -28.93
C VAL A 3 -40.98 22.74 -28.26
N SER A 4 -41.26 23.74 -27.42
CA SER A 4 -40.22 24.59 -26.81
C SER A 4 -39.68 24.10 -25.46
N ARG A 5 -40.25 23.05 -24.84
CA ARG A 5 -39.81 22.54 -23.52
C ARG A 5 -38.76 21.42 -23.58
N GLN A 6 -38.58 20.75 -24.71
CA GLN A 6 -37.58 19.67 -24.84
C GLN A 6 -36.15 20.20 -25.03
N GLY A 7 -35.97 21.35 -25.69
CA GLY A 7 -34.65 21.96 -25.90
C GLY A 7 -33.95 22.38 -24.60
N TYR A 8 -34.71 22.89 -23.62
CA TYR A 8 -34.17 23.37 -22.35
C TYR A 8 -33.74 22.23 -21.40
N LYS A 9 -34.49 21.11 -21.37
CA LYS A 9 -34.13 19.92 -20.58
C LYS A 9 -32.87 19.22 -21.10
N SER A 10 -32.55 19.34 -22.39
CA SER A 10 -31.34 18.73 -22.96
C SER A 10 -30.06 19.45 -22.53
N ARG A 11 -30.08 20.80 -22.44
CA ARG A 11 -28.89 21.59 -22.06
C ARG A 11 -28.55 21.48 -20.57
N ILE A 12 -29.54 21.34 -19.69
CA ILE A 12 -29.27 21.17 -18.24
C ILE A 12 -28.68 19.79 -17.93
N LYS A 13 -29.05 18.75 -18.69
CA LYS A 13 -28.48 17.40 -18.52
C LYS A 13 -27.03 17.31 -18.97
N VAL A 14 -26.61 18.11 -19.96
CA VAL A 14 -25.22 18.12 -20.46
C VAL A 14 -24.27 18.83 -19.49
N ILE A 15 -24.74 19.85 -18.76
CA ILE A 15 -23.90 20.58 -17.80
C ILE A 15 -23.72 19.80 -16.48
N HIS A 16 -24.68 18.96 -16.09
CA HIS A 16 -24.58 18.14 -14.88
C HIS A 16 -23.70 16.88 -15.01
N ILE A 17 -23.24 16.54 -16.22
CA ILE A 17 -22.37 15.37 -16.45
C ILE A 17 -20.88 15.70 -16.27
N HIS A 18 -20.49 16.98 -16.14
CA HIS A 18 -19.07 17.34 -16.00
C HIS A 18 -18.55 17.47 -14.56
N LEU A 19 -19.40 17.43 -13.53
CA LEU A 19 -18.95 17.62 -12.13
C LEU A 19 -18.73 16.32 -11.32
N HIS A 20 -19.01 15.16 -11.89
CA HIS A 20 -18.81 13.87 -11.21
C HIS A 20 -17.94 12.92 -12.05
N ARG A 21 -16.78 13.40 -12.53
CA ARG A 21 -15.67 12.47 -12.73
C ARG A 21 -15.10 12.20 -11.33
N PRO A 22 -15.35 11.04 -10.70
CA PRO A 22 -14.67 10.71 -9.46
C PRO A 22 -13.17 10.80 -9.75
N LEU A 23 -12.37 11.46 -8.90
CA LEU A 23 -10.92 11.64 -9.08
C LEU A 23 -10.19 10.36 -9.55
N SER A 24 -10.73 9.19 -9.22
CA SER A 24 -10.32 7.90 -9.78
C SER A 24 -10.21 7.88 -11.31
N GLY A 25 -11.19 8.39 -12.07
CA GLY A 25 -11.22 8.30 -13.53
C GLY A 25 -10.17 9.16 -14.24
N PHE A 26 -9.83 10.32 -13.68
CA PHE A 26 -8.79 11.20 -14.21
C PHE A 26 -7.39 10.59 -14.02
N LEU A 27 -7.12 10.02 -12.85
CA LEU A 27 -5.92 9.24 -12.58
C LEU A 27 -5.81 8.02 -13.51
N TYR A 28 -6.89 7.24 -13.68
CA TYR A 28 -6.86 6.05 -14.54
C TYR A 28 -6.68 6.35 -16.03
N SER A 29 -7.24 7.45 -16.56
CA SER A 29 -7.11 7.79 -17.99
C SER A 29 -5.70 8.26 -18.36
N ASP A 30 -5.03 9.01 -17.48
CA ASP A 30 -3.72 9.59 -17.76
C ASP A 30 -2.56 8.60 -17.51
N LEU A 31 -2.74 7.63 -16.61
CA LEU A 31 -1.79 6.53 -16.38
C LEU A 31 -1.62 5.58 -17.58
N SER A 32 -2.49 5.66 -18.59
CA SER A 32 -2.41 4.83 -19.81
C SER A 32 -1.22 5.19 -20.71
N ARG A 33 -0.58 6.33 -20.49
CA ARG A 33 0.61 6.77 -21.25
C ARG A 33 1.88 6.16 -20.64
N ARG A 34 2.36 5.05 -21.23
CA ARG A 34 3.55 4.30 -20.78
C ARG A 34 4.86 5.10 -20.69
N ARG A 35 5.01 6.15 -21.51
CA ARG A 35 6.27 6.89 -21.68
C ARG A 35 6.62 7.80 -20.48
N PRO A 36 5.72 8.67 -19.96
CA PRO A 36 6.03 9.49 -18.79
C PRO A 36 6.28 8.67 -17.53
N CYS A 37 5.49 7.63 -17.24
CA CYS A 37 5.67 6.83 -16.02
C CYS A 37 7.01 6.09 -15.96
N SER A 38 7.52 5.59 -17.09
CA SER A 38 8.84 4.94 -17.13
C SER A 38 9.99 5.93 -16.97
N PHE A 39 9.84 7.14 -17.50
CA PHE A 39 10.82 8.22 -17.33
C PHE A 39 10.88 8.69 -15.87
N PHE A 40 9.73 8.96 -15.24
CA PHE A 40 9.68 9.33 -13.82
C PHE A 40 10.17 8.22 -12.88
N ASN A 41 9.92 6.96 -13.24
CA ASN A 41 10.45 5.82 -12.50
C ASN A 41 11.99 5.78 -12.54
N LEU A 42 12.58 5.89 -13.74
CA LEU A 42 14.03 5.88 -13.91
C LEU A 42 14.67 7.08 -13.22
N LEU A 43 14.09 8.28 -13.36
CA LEU A 43 14.56 9.50 -12.72
C LEU A 43 14.48 9.40 -11.19
N GLY A 44 13.38 8.89 -10.64
CA GLY A 44 13.21 8.72 -9.20
C GLY A 44 14.11 7.64 -8.61
N LEU A 45 14.47 6.58 -9.35
CA LEU A 45 15.48 5.62 -8.93
C LEU A 45 16.90 6.20 -8.98
N LEU A 46 17.23 6.93 -10.05
CA LEU A 46 18.54 7.56 -10.24
C LEU A 46 18.82 8.67 -9.22
N ILE A 47 17.79 9.40 -8.78
CA ILE A 47 17.93 10.45 -7.76
C ILE A 47 17.76 9.84 -6.36
N GLY A 48 16.75 9.00 -6.17
CA GLY A 48 16.37 8.47 -4.87
C GLY A 48 17.40 7.52 -4.27
N LEU A 49 17.98 6.60 -5.05
CA LEU A 49 18.93 5.61 -4.52
C LEU A 49 20.26 6.26 -4.06
N PRO A 50 20.92 7.13 -4.84
CA PRO A 50 22.11 7.82 -4.37
C PRO A 50 21.82 8.75 -3.19
N ALA A 51 20.73 9.52 -3.24
CA ALA A 51 20.35 10.41 -2.14
C ALA A 51 20.14 9.64 -0.82
N ASN A 52 19.45 8.48 -0.87
CA ASN A 52 19.28 7.64 0.31
C ASN A 52 20.57 6.96 0.77
N TYR A 53 21.47 6.60 -0.15
CA TYR A 53 22.78 6.05 0.19
C TYR A 53 23.66 7.09 0.90
N PHE A 54 23.71 8.32 0.39
CA PHE A 54 24.42 9.42 1.03
C PHE A 54 23.84 9.75 2.40
N LEU A 55 22.50 9.79 2.52
CA LEU A 55 21.83 9.97 3.80
C LEU A 55 22.17 8.86 4.79
N ALA A 56 22.11 7.58 4.38
CA ALA A 56 22.44 6.45 5.24
C ALA A 56 23.89 6.52 5.74
N LYS A 57 24.83 6.87 4.87
CA LYS A 57 26.24 7.09 5.24
C LYS A 57 26.40 8.25 6.21
N TYR A 58 25.66 9.34 5.99
CA TYR A 58 25.66 10.50 6.87
C TYR A 58 25.08 10.17 8.25
N MET A 59 24.00 9.39 8.32
CA MET A 59 23.40 8.93 9.58
C MET A 59 24.30 7.97 10.36
N ILE A 60 25.07 7.12 9.69
CA ILE A 60 26.05 6.24 10.37
C ILE A 60 27.22 7.06 10.94
N THR A 61 27.63 8.12 10.23
CA THR A 61 28.80 8.93 10.60
C THR A 61 28.48 9.99 11.66
N TYR A 62 27.26 10.54 11.65
CA TYR A 62 26.83 11.66 12.51
C TYR A 62 25.58 11.32 13.34
N GLY A 63 25.35 10.04 13.65
CA GLY A 63 24.10 9.51 14.21
C GLY A 63 23.63 10.09 15.55
N GLY A 64 24.48 10.84 16.26
CA GLY A 64 24.11 11.54 17.50
C GLY A 64 23.35 12.85 17.32
N GLU A 65 23.41 13.48 16.14
CA GLU A 65 22.84 14.83 15.92
C GLU A 65 21.41 14.85 15.37
N TYR A 66 20.90 13.71 14.91
CA TYR A 66 19.55 13.60 14.32
C TYR A 66 18.45 14.00 15.34
N TRP A 67 18.69 13.74 16.62
CA TRP A 67 17.76 14.05 17.72
C TRP A 67 17.94 15.45 18.31
N ALA A 68 19.01 16.18 17.93
CA ALA A 68 19.43 17.41 18.60
C ALA A 68 18.92 18.71 17.93
N LEU A 69 18.18 18.64 16.80
CA LEU A 69 17.69 19.79 16.03
C LEU A 69 18.74 20.90 15.79
N THR A 70 20.02 20.53 15.66
CA THR A 70 21.09 21.44 15.24
C THR A 70 20.95 21.78 13.74
N SER A 71 21.71 22.76 13.24
CA SER A 71 21.73 23.13 11.81
C SER A 71 22.02 21.94 10.88
N ALA A 72 22.76 20.94 11.35
CA ALA A 72 23.00 19.66 10.68
C ALA A 72 21.73 18.78 10.55
N GLY A 73 20.78 18.86 11.50
CA GLY A 73 19.51 18.13 11.48
C GLY A 73 18.52 18.66 10.44
N LEU A 74 18.56 19.97 10.14
CA LEU A 74 17.79 20.54 9.03
C LEU A 74 18.26 19.99 7.67
N TYR A 75 19.57 19.88 7.47
CA TYR A 75 20.14 19.28 6.27
C TYR A 75 19.71 17.81 6.11
N GLN A 76 19.76 17.02 7.20
CA GLN A 76 19.30 15.63 7.21
C GLN A 76 17.81 15.51 6.87
N THR A 77 16.97 16.39 7.41
CA THR A 77 15.51 16.36 7.15
C THR A 77 15.19 16.70 5.70
N ILE A 78 15.83 17.72 5.13
CA ILE A 78 15.65 18.12 3.74
C ILE A 78 16.19 17.03 2.80
N ALA A 79 17.37 16.48 3.09
CA ALA A 79 17.95 15.36 2.33
C ALA A 79 17.07 14.11 2.39
N TYR A 80 16.48 13.80 3.55
CA TYR A 80 15.52 12.72 3.72
C TYR A 80 14.26 12.94 2.88
N ALA A 81 13.64 14.12 2.94
CA ALA A 81 12.45 14.42 2.17
C ALA A 81 12.70 14.32 0.65
N LEU A 82 13.83 14.88 0.19
CA LEU A 82 14.23 14.87 -1.22
C LEU A 82 14.70 13.48 -1.72
N GLY A 83 15.18 12.61 -0.84
CA GLY A 83 15.52 11.23 -1.20
C GLY A 83 14.31 10.30 -1.20
N VAL A 84 13.52 10.34 -0.13
CA VAL A 84 12.43 9.39 0.12
C VAL A 84 11.24 9.65 -0.77
N VAL A 85 10.83 10.91 -0.99
CA VAL A 85 9.63 11.22 -1.77
C VAL A 85 9.78 10.79 -3.24
N PRO A 86 10.88 11.13 -3.95
CA PRO A 86 11.08 10.66 -5.32
C PRO A 86 11.23 9.14 -5.42
N LEU A 87 11.86 8.51 -4.42
CA LEU A 87 12.00 7.04 -4.39
C LEU A 87 10.64 6.35 -4.18
N ALA A 88 9.80 6.87 -3.30
CA ALA A 88 8.42 6.40 -3.11
C ALA A 88 7.60 6.53 -4.40
N LEU A 89 7.68 7.68 -5.08
CA LEU A 89 7.03 7.89 -6.38
C LEU A 89 7.58 6.93 -7.44
N ALA A 90 8.88 6.65 -7.44
CA ALA A 90 9.48 5.66 -8.30
C ALA A 90 8.90 4.27 -8.04
N TYR A 91 8.81 3.83 -6.77
CA TYR A 91 8.19 2.54 -6.43
C TYR A 91 6.74 2.44 -6.89
N VAL A 92 5.93 3.48 -6.69
CA VAL A 92 4.54 3.52 -7.17
C VAL A 92 4.49 3.41 -8.70
N ALA A 93 5.32 4.18 -9.41
CA ALA A 93 5.41 4.13 -10.87
C ALA A 93 5.86 2.75 -11.38
N ALA A 94 6.82 2.10 -10.71
CA ALA A 94 7.25 0.73 -11.03
C ALA A 94 6.08 -0.26 -10.88
N LEU A 95 5.37 -0.22 -9.75
CA LEU A 95 4.25 -1.11 -9.49
C LEU A 95 3.13 -0.94 -10.53
N VAL A 96 2.83 0.31 -10.91
CA VAL A 96 1.87 0.62 -11.98
C VAL A 96 2.32 0.01 -13.32
N LEU A 97 3.60 0.20 -13.70
CA LEU A 97 4.14 -0.34 -14.95
C LEU A 97 4.14 -1.88 -14.98
N ILE A 98 4.42 -2.51 -13.83
CA ILE A 98 4.35 -3.97 -13.67
C ILE A 98 2.90 -4.44 -13.82
N PHE A 99 1.93 -3.74 -13.21
CA PHE A 99 0.52 -4.11 -13.27
C PHE A 99 -0.09 -4.01 -14.68
N GLN A 100 0.48 -3.17 -15.55
CA GLN A 100 0.09 -3.11 -16.97
C GLN A 100 0.55 -4.33 -17.78
N LYS A 101 1.47 -5.16 -17.27
CA LYS A 101 1.94 -6.38 -17.93
C LYS A 101 1.15 -7.59 -17.42
N ALA A 102 0.79 -8.50 -18.32
CA ALA A 102 0.00 -9.70 -17.98
C ALA A 102 0.67 -10.59 -16.92
N TRP A 103 2.00 -10.74 -17.00
CA TRP A 103 2.78 -11.47 -16.00
C TRP A 103 2.79 -10.76 -14.64
N GLY A 104 2.89 -9.42 -14.64
CA GLY A 104 2.90 -8.63 -13.41
C GLY A 104 1.57 -8.69 -12.69
N LYS A 105 0.45 -8.66 -13.43
CA LYS A 105 -0.88 -8.88 -12.86
C LYS A 105 -1.00 -10.25 -12.17
N LYS A 106 -0.48 -11.33 -12.77
CA LYS A 106 -0.49 -12.68 -12.15
C LYS A 106 0.34 -12.72 -10.87
N TRP A 107 1.53 -12.12 -10.87
CA TRP A 107 2.38 -12.04 -9.68
C TRP A 107 1.75 -11.23 -8.56
N LEU A 108 1.20 -10.05 -8.86
CA LEU A 108 0.56 -9.19 -7.86
C LEU A 108 -0.72 -9.82 -7.27
N GLN A 109 -1.39 -10.71 -8.00
CA GLN A 109 -2.54 -11.44 -7.49
C GLN A 109 -2.21 -12.36 -6.30
N VAL A 110 -0.96 -12.83 -6.16
CA VAL A 110 -0.51 -13.61 -5.01
C VAL A 110 -0.56 -12.78 -3.72
N PHE A 111 -0.33 -11.47 -3.81
CA PHE A 111 -0.38 -10.55 -2.67
C PHE A 111 -1.78 -9.98 -2.40
N ALA A 112 -2.72 -10.18 -3.32
CA ALA A 112 -4.08 -9.67 -3.18
C ALA A 112 -4.81 -10.17 -1.90
N PRO A 113 -4.67 -11.44 -1.46
CA PRO A 113 -5.24 -11.90 -0.19
C PRO A 113 -4.69 -11.15 1.02
N VAL A 114 -3.37 -10.95 1.07
CA VAL A 114 -2.70 -10.24 2.17
C VAL A 114 -3.18 -8.79 2.26
N GLY A 115 -3.35 -8.14 1.11
CA GLY A 115 -3.90 -6.77 1.05
C GLY A 115 -5.37 -6.68 1.48
N LYS A 116 -6.19 -7.71 1.20
CA LYS A 116 -7.58 -7.77 1.68
C LYS A 116 -7.69 -7.95 3.20
N MET A 117 -6.65 -8.51 3.82
CA MET A 117 -6.55 -8.74 5.26
C MET A 117 -5.49 -7.82 5.91
N ALA A 118 -5.26 -6.62 5.36
CA ALA A 118 -4.18 -5.74 5.80
C ALA A 118 -4.25 -5.38 7.29
N PHE A 119 -5.44 -5.15 7.84
CA PHE A 119 -5.61 -4.80 9.24
C PHE A 119 -5.39 -6.00 10.15
N SER A 120 -5.96 -7.16 9.81
CA SER A 120 -5.73 -8.41 10.52
C SER A 120 -4.24 -8.81 10.50
N ASN A 121 -3.58 -8.70 9.35
CA ASN A 121 -2.18 -9.03 9.19
C ASN A 121 -1.27 -8.06 9.95
N TYR A 122 -1.59 -6.76 9.97
CA TYR A 122 -0.85 -5.79 10.76
C TYR A 122 -0.88 -6.13 12.26
N VAL A 123 -2.06 -6.45 12.80
CA VAL A 123 -2.20 -6.83 14.21
C VAL A 123 -1.49 -8.16 14.47
N PHE A 124 -1.64 -9.15 13.60
CA PHE A 124 -0.93 -10.43 13.73
C PHE A 124 0.59 -10.23 13.76
N GLN A 125 1.15 -9.46 12.82
CA GLN A 125 2.59 -9.17 12.77
C GLN A 125 3.05 -8.47 14.05
N THR A 126 2.26 -7.51 14.54
CA THR A 126 2.57 -6.75 15.75
C THR A 126 2.58 -7.66 16.97
N LEU A 127 1.58 -8.54 17.12
CA LEU A 127 1.52 -9.51 18.21
C LEU A 127 2.68 -10.50 18.15
N VAL A 128 2.96 -11.07 16.98
CA VAL A 128 4.08 -12.01 16.79
C VAL A 128 5.41 -11.34 17.12
N GLY A 129 5.66 -10.13 16.60
CA GLY A 129 6.86 -9.37 16.92
C GLY A 129 6.96 -9.03 18.41
N SER A 130 5.84 -8.65 19.02
CA SER A 130 5.78 -8.32 20.45
C SER A 130 6.12 -9.53 21.32
N ILE A 131 5.52 -10.69 21.05
CA ILE A 131 5.78 -11.94 21.79
C ILE A 131 7.22 -12.41 21.59
N VAL A 132 7.78 -12.30 20.39
CA VAL A 132 9.14 -12.80 20.13
C VAL A 132 10.21 -11.85 20.66
N PHE A 133 10.05 -10.55 20.49
CA PHE A 133 11.11 -9.59 20.79
C PHE A 133 10.97 -8.94 22.16
N LEU A 134 9.78 -8.56 22.62
CA LEU A 134 9.65 -7.87 23.92
C LEU A 134 10.08 -8.77 25.07
N ASN A 135 10.62 -8.14 26.12
CA ASN A 135 11.05 -8.83 27.34
C ASN A 135 9.90 -9.55 28.08
N ALA A 136 8.65 -9.15 27.85
CA ALA A 136 7.47 -9.83 28.38
C ALA A 136 7.13 -11.16 27.65
N GLY A 137 7.77 -11.44 26.50
CA GLY A 137 7.61 -12.69 25.75
C GLY A 137 8.89 -13.53 25.77
N LEU A 138 9.54 -13.73 24.61
CA LEU A 138 10.80 -14.48 24.51
C LEU A 138 12.05 -13.61 24.73
N GLY A 139 11.91 -12.28 24.74
CA GLY A 139 12.98 -11.36 25.11
C GLY A 139 14.19 -11.39 24.18
N TYR A 140 13.98 -11.56 22.86
CA TYR A 140 15.06 -11.51 21.86
C TYR A 140 15.45 -10.08 21.43
N MET A 141 14.83 -9.04 21.99
CA MET A 141 15.18 -7.63 21.73
C MET A 141 16.70 -7.42 21.94
N GLY A 142 17.39 -6.96 20.91
CA GLY A 142 18.82 -6.63 20.99
C GLY A 142 19.78 -7.82 21.08
N LYS A 143 19.28 -9.06 21.12
CA LYS A 143 20.10 -10.28 21.17
C LYS A 143 20.42 -10.86 19.79
N LEU A 144 19.60 -10.53 18.81
CA LEU A 144 19.75 -11.00 17.43
C LEU A 144 20.36 -9.90 16.55
N GLY A 145 21.13 -10.31 15.55
CA GLY A 145 21.70 -9.41 14.55
C GLY A 145 20.68 -9.01 13.46
N PRO A 146 20.98 -7.97 12.64
CA PRO A 146 20.10 -7.47 11.58
C PRO A 146 19.59 -8.56 10.62
N VAL A 147 20.48 -9.48 10.22
CA VAL A 147 20.14 -10.58 9.29
C VAL A 147 19.08 -11.51 9.89
N ALA A 148 19.18 -11.83 11.18
CA ALA A 148 18.21 -12.69 11.85
C ALA A 148 16.82 -12.05 11.92
N TYR A 149 16.74 -10.73 12.18
CA TYR A 149 15.47 -10.00 12.12
C TYR A 149 14.87 -10.02 10.71
N THR A 150 15.69 -9.85 9.67
CA THR A 150 15.23 -9.89 8.28
C THR A 150 14.67 -11.26 7.92
N VAL A 151 15.39 -12.34 8.25
CA VAL A 151 14.94 -13.73 7.99
C VAL A 151 13.65 -14.02 8.74
N PHE A 152 13.55 -13.62 10.00
CA PHE A 152 12.32 -13.76 10.79
C PHE A 152 11.14 -13.02 10.14
N GLY A 153 11.34 -11.74 9.77
CA GLY A 153 10.30 -10.93 9.14
C GLY A 153 9.81 -11.51 7.82
N VAL A 154 10.72 -11.99 6.97
CA VAL A 154 10.39 -12.68 5.71
C VAL A 154 9.61 -13.97 6.00
N GLY A 155 10.03 -14.76 6.99
CA GLY A 155 9.33 -15.99 7.39
C GLY A 155 7.90 -15.72 7.86
N VAL A 156 7.71 -14.74 8.74
CA VAL A 156 6.38 -14.32 9.21
C VAL A 156 5.52 -13.83 8.04
N TYR A 157 6.08 -13.05 7.13
CA TYR A 157 5.34 -12.53 5.99
C TYR A 157 4.91 -13.63 5.01
N ILE A 158 5.77 -14.62 4.75
CA ILE A 158 5.41 -15.79 3.92
C ILE A 158 4.27 -16.58 4.59
N ALA A 159 4.36 -16.79 5.90
CA ALA A 159 3.28 -17.44 6.66
C ALA A 159 1.96 -16.65 6.54
N GLN A 160 2.01 -15.30 6.63
CA GLN A 160 0.84 -14.45 6.43
C GLN A 160 0.24 -14.58 5.03
N ILE A 161 1.04 -14.70 3.98
CA ILE A 161 0.55 -14.93 2.61
C ILE A 161 -0.27 -16.22 2.56
N ILE A 162 0.30 -17.32 3.08
CA ILE A 162 -0.34 -18.64 3.07
C ILE A 162 -1.62 -18.63 3.90
N LEU A 163 -1.57 -18.10 5.11
CA LEU A 163 -2.72 -18.00 6.02
C LEU A 163 -3.82 -17.11 5.44
N SER A 164 -3.47 -15.97 4.85
CA SER A 164 -4.46 -15.06 4.22
C SER A 164 -5.14 -15.72 3.02
N GLN A 165 -4.38 -16.46 2.20
CA GLN A 165 -4.94 -17.21 1.07
C GLN A 165 -5.88 -18.32 1.55
N ALA A 166 -5.45 -19.14 2.52
CA ALA A 166 -6.25 -20.20 3.10
C ALA A 166 -7.54 -19.66 3.75
N TRP A 167 -7.44 -18.52 4.44
CA TRP A 167 -8.58 -17.87 5.08
C TRP A 167 -9.60 -17.36 4.05
N LEU A 168 -9.16 -16.61 3.04
CA LEU A 168 -10.06 -16.03 2.03
C LEU A 168 -10.64 -17.05 1.03
N ASN A 169 -10.11 -18.27 1.02
CA ASN A 169 -10.77 -19.38 0.33
C ASN A 169 -12.09 -19.76 1.03
N ARG A 170 -12.19 -19.57 2.35
CA ARG A 170 -13.37 -19.92 3.15
C ARG A 170 -14.23 -18.71 3.55
N PHE A 171 -13.61 -17.57 3.79
CA PHE A 171 -14.23 -16.36 4.32
C PHE A 171 -14.10 -15.18 3.35
N GLN A 172 -15.02 -14.21 3.40
CA GLN A 172 -14.99 -13.04 2.51
C GLN A 172 -14.08 -11.92 3.00
N TYR A 173 -13.85 -11.85 4.30
CA TYR A 173 -13.13 -10.77 4.98
C TYR A 173 -12.16 -11.35 6.00
N GLY A 174 -11.09 -10.62 6.32
CA GLY A 174 -10.30 -10.92 7.49
C GLY A 174 -11.11 -10.69 8.78
N PRO A 175 -10.71 -11.33 9.89
CA PRO A 175 -11.47 -11.29 11.15
C PRO A 175 -11.62 -9.86 11.69
N LEU A 176 -10.56 -9.07 11.69
CA LEU A 176 -10.62 -7.69 12.19
C LEU A 176 -11.30 -6.74 11.20
N GLU A 177 -11.14 -6.95 9.90
CA GLU A 177 -11.85 -6.19 8.88
C GLU A 177 -13.35 -6.41 8.97
N TRP A 178 -13.77 -7.65 9.22
CA TRP A 178 -15.17 -7.99 9.44
C TRP A 178 -15.72 -7.34 10.71
N LEU A 179 -14.96 -7.37 11.81
CA LEU A 179 -15.34 -6.71 13.05
C LEU A 179 -15.48 -5.20 12.84
N TRP A 180 -14.50 -4.57 12.20
CA TRP A 180 -14.51 -3.14 11.89
C TRP A 180 -15.69 -2.73 11.00
N ARG A 181 -15.98 -3.50 9.94
CA ARG A 181 -17.14 -3.25 9.07
C ARG A 181 -18.45 -3.45 9.82
N SER A 182 -18.56 -4.51 10.62
CA SER A 182 -19.78 -4.79 11.39
C SER A 182 -20.03 -3.69 12.43
N ALA A 183 -18.98 -3.15 13.05
CA ALA A 183 -19.06 -2.02 13.96
C ALA A 183 -19.47 -0.72 13.25
N THR A 184 -18.86 -0.42 12.09
CA THR A 184 -19.14 0.80 11.32
C THR A 184 -20.58 0.85 10.82
N TYR A 185 -21.07 -0.27 10.27
CA TYR A 185 -22.43 -0.36 9.74
C TYR A 185 -23.47 -0.77 10.79
N LYS A 186 -23.05 -1.06 12.03
CA LYS A 186 -23.87 -1.59 13.12
C LYS A 186 -24.72 -2.81 12.71
N LYS A 187 -24.21 -3.60 11.76
CA LYS A 187 -24.87 -4.77 11.18
C LYS A 187 -23.85 -5.86 10.96
N TRP A 188 -24.14 -7.06 11.47
CA TRP A 188 -23.31 -8.24 11.26
C TRP A 188 -23.26 -8.60 9.77
N GLN A 189 -22.07 -8.50 9.19
CA GLN A 189 -21.84 -8.86 7.78
C GLN A 189 -21.72 -10.38 7.63
N SER A 190 -22.08 -10.95 6.48
CA SER A 190 -21.82 -12.38 6.24
C SER A 190 -20.30 -12.61 6.12
N LEU A 191 -19.76 -13.47 6.97
CA LEU A 191 -18.33 -13.82 6.96
C LEU A 191 -18.04 -14.97 5.99
N LYS A 192 -18.98 -15.91 5.82
CA LYS A 192 -18.80 -17.07 4.95
C LYS A 192 -18.94 -16.65 3.50
N ARG A 193 -18.02 -17.13 2.66
CA ARG A 193 -18.13 -16.95 1.22
C ARG A 193 -19.29 -17.80 0.72
N ASN A 194 -20.38 -17.15 0.32
CA ASN A 194 -21.49 -17.84 -0.35
C ASN A 194 -20.93 -18.50 -1.62
N ALA A 195 -20.98 -19.82 -1.67
CA ALA A 195 -20.70 -20.53 -2.90
C ALA A 195 -21.77 -20.09 -3.91
N VAL A 196 -21.36 -19.31 -4.90
CA VAL A 196 -22.20 -19.11 -6.08
C VAL A 196 -22.27 -20.47 -6.73
N LEU A 197 -23.36 -21.21 -6.50
CA LEU A 197 -23.72 -22.37 -7.28
C LEU A 197 -23.83 -21.87 -8.73
N MET A 198 -22.83 -22.18 -9.55
CA MET A 198 -23.00 -22.04 -10.99
C MET A 198 -23.96 -23.15 -11.40
N PRO A 199 -25.12 -22.84 -12.01
CA PRO A 199 -25.93 -23.87 -12.63
C PRO A 199 -25.09 -24.55 -13.72
N ALA A 200 -25.16 -25.88 -13.73
CA ALA A 200 -24.43 -26.78 -14.63
C ALA A 200 -24.75 -26.53 -16.11
#